data_AF-A0A913X5M4-F1
#
_entry.id   AF-A0A913X5M4-F1
#
_cell.length_a   1.000
_cell.length_b   1.000
_cell.length_c   1.000
_cell.angle_alpha   90.00
_cell.angle_beta   90.00
_cell.angle_gamma   90.00
#
_symmetry.space_group_name_H-M   'P 1'
#
loop_
_entity.id
_entity.type
_entity.pdbx_description
1 polymer ?
#
loop_
_entity_poly.entity_id
_entity_poly.type
_entity_poly.pdbx_seq_one_letter_code
_entity_poly.pdbx_strand_id
1 'polypeptide(L)'
;MAGSLAFGSVPPFYREIYQIVCPNQENRIEREMFVKILVKSSLPKSSLTLIWEAVDPKQDGYVTRDGLYKGLALTALAQQGKPVSDKALESFSDSELPKPSLGDLSDLKTLSARVHREKNPNILGYGYEDLLSLDTIEVELLAEKKGIILKHNEYHVSSRRHNITVNRRYNDFVAFHDVLLQRFPYRLVPKLPPKKLMGASKEFIEARRKALKRFLTLVARHPVLCEDKIVIFFFTIKGSDIGQKMKDQFKSYPDEFVTSPLSSGIRELVPMDVQASFSASKDQIRCIHNSVDKMKDVADRQTARTLGFSMDMLTFARELSALSGDSHPTTVWASGNNDSWGHLKHGFNGLTNHFSQISDKAAQWFKRDDIGAVETLALFLEITSSYKDLCDRHEKGVLKDHQNALHKMQQIKKRQIMSQAKGQDNLFDALESKILEQEADISNMENRNFFSLHCLQMETQLVHANVKMIAVALEQMIASSSLGNKELAKLWADAYPSIEGLVQKDADSPPGSPPQ
;
A
#
# COMPACT_ATOMS: atom_id res chain seq x y z
N MET A 1 -3.64 32.55 -20.59
CA MET A 1 -4.15 32.66 -21.96
C MET A 1 -3.74 31.40 -22.71
N ALA A 2 -4.70 30.56 -23.07
CA ALA A 2 -4.46 29.27 -23.70
C ALA A 2 -4.19 29.47 -25.21
N GLY A 3 -3.08 28.93 -25.70
CA GLY A 3 -2.85 28.80 -27.15
C GLY A 3 -4.00 28.01 -27.76
N SER A 4 -4.64 28.62 -28.74
CA SER A 4 -5.75 28.07 -29.52
C SER A 4 -5.25 26.89 -30.34
N LEU A 5 -5.76 25.69 -30.07
CA LEU A 5 -5.80 24.66 -31.10
C LEU A 5 -6.81 25.15 -32.15
N ALA A 6 -6.34 25.41 -33.36
CA ALA A 6 -7.20 25.90 -34.45
C ALA A 6 -8.19 24.84 -34.98
N PHE A 7 -8.27 23.65 -34.35
CA PHE A 7 -9.02 22.50 -34.85
C PHE A 7 -9.73 21.74 -33.71
N GLY A 8 -11.06 21.80 -33.69
CA GLY A 8 -11.97 20.94 -32.92
C GLY A 8 -11.90 21.03 -31.39
N SER A 9 -12.88 20.41 -30.72
CA SER A 9 -12.86 20.25 -29.26
C SER A 9 -12.00 19.05 -28.85
N VAL A 10 -11.25 19.19 -27.75
CA VAL A 10 -10.26 18.19 -27.29
C VAL A 10 -10.92 17.14 -26.37
N PRO A 11 -10.86 15.84 -26.71
CA PRO A 11 -11.43 14.78 -25.88
C PRO A 11 -10.82 14.70 -24.48
N PRO A 12 -11.58 14.28 -23.44
CA PRO A 12 -11.05 14.01 -22.10
C PRO A 12 -9.87 13.03 -22.11
N PHE A 13 -9.92 12.03 -22.99
CA PHE A 13 -8.85 11.05 -23.17
C PHE A 13 -7.49 11.69 -23.51
N TYR A 14 -7.47 12.78 -24.26
CA TYR A 14 -6.22 13.44 -24.64
C TYR A 14 -5.59 14.13 -23.43
N ARG A 15 -6.43 14.72 -22.57
CA ARG A 15 -6.01 15.35 -21.32
C ARG A 15 -5.46 14.30 -20.36
N GLU A 16 -6.06 13.11 -20.30
CA GLU A 16 -5.56 11.97 -19.55
C GLU A 16 -4.15 11.57 -20.04
N ILE A 17 -3.96 11.40 -21.35
CA ILE A 17 -2.64 11.08 -21.92
C ILE A 17 -1.63 12.19 -21.60
N TYR A 18 -2.01 13.46 -21.75
CA TYR A 18 -1.13 14.60 -21.39
C TYR A 18 -0.74 14.58 -19.93
N GLN A 19 -1.68 14.30 -19.03
CA GLN A 19 -1.42 14.18 -17.60
C GLN A 19 -0.51 13.00 -17.26
N ILE A 20 -0.60 11.89 -18.02
CA ILE A 20 0.32 10.75 -17.87
C ILE A 20 1.73 11.13 -18.30
N VAL A 21 1.92 11.75 -19.47
CA VAL A 21 3.26 11.99 -20.04
C VAL A 21 3.89 13.32 -19.65
N CYS A 22 3.13 14.25 -19.08
CA CYS A 22 3.56 15.55 -18.61
C CYS A 22 2.77 15.99 -17.35
N PRO A 23 2.85 15.23 -16.24
CA PRO A 23 2.08 15.48 -15.01
C PRO A 23 2.33 16.87 -14.40
N ASN A 24 3.55 17.40 -14.54
CA ASN A 24 3.95 18.72 -14.03
C ASN A 24 3.53 19.89 -14.94
N GLN A 25 2.88 19.60 -16.08
CA GLN A 25 2.42 20.59 -17.06
C GLN A 25 3.53 21.52 -17.61
N GLU A 26 4.75 21.02 -17.71
CA GLU A 26 5.94 21.73 -18.24
C GLU A 26 5.83 22.09 -19.74
N ASN A 27 4.75 21.63 -20.41
CA ASN A 27 4.48 21.83 -21.84
C ASN A 27 5.59 21.31 -22.77
N ARG A 28 6.40 20.36 -22.27
CA ARG A 28 7.49 19.70 -22.99
C ARG A 28 7.42 18.20 -22.76
N ILE A 29 7.10 17.46 -23.82
CA ILE A 29 6.99 15.99 -23.81
C ILE A 29 8.19 15.44 -24.55
N GLU A 30 8.95 14.58 -23.87
CA GLU A 30 10.13 13.92 -24.43
C GLU A 30 9.79 13.09 -25.67
N ARG A 31 10.72 13.06 -26.63
CA ARG A 31 10.61 12.21 -27.82
C ARG A 31 10.33 10.75 -27.46
N GLU A 32 11.04 10.19 -26.49
CA GLU A 32 10.86 8.79 -26.08
C GLU A 32 9.42 8.52 -25.60
N MET A 33 8.86 9.44 -24.80
CA MET A 33 7.49 9.33 -24.30
C MET A 33 6.46 9.36 -25.42
N PHE A 34 6.61 10.29 -26.36
CA PHE A 34 5.69 10.40 -27.48
C PHE A 34 5.83 9.22 -28.46
N VAL A 35 7.06 8.75 -28.72
CA VAL A 35 7.29 7.53 -29.51
C VAL A 35 6.64 6.32 -28.84
N LYS A 36 6.69 6.19 -27.50
CA LYS A 36 6.01 5.10 -26.81
C LYS A 36 4.50 5.15 -27.00
N ILE A 37 3.88 6.33 -26.98
CA ILE A 37 2.46 6.51 -27.32
C ILE A 37 2.19 6.00 -28.74
N LEU A 38 2.99 6.47 -29.71
CA LEU A 38 2.84 6.12 -31.11
C LEU A 38 2.92 4.61 -31.36
N VAL A 39 3.88 3.91 -30.74
CA VAL A 39 4.03 2.46 -30.90
C VAL A 39 2.79 1.70 -30.42
N LYS A 40 2.06 2.21 -29.42
CA LYS A 40 0.83 1.56 -28.92
C LYS A 40 -0.36 1.69 -29.88
N SER A 41 -0.29 2.57 -30.87
CA SER A 41 -1.33 2.71 -31.89
C SER A 41 -1.41 1.53 -32.88
N SER A 42 -0.41 0.64 -32.87
CA SER A 42 -0.28 -0.48 -33.81
C SER A 42 -0.22 -0.06 -35.29
N LEU A 43 0.12 1.21 -35.57
CA LEU A 43 0.31 1.71 -36.92
C LEU A 43 1.67 1.30 -37.50
N PRO A 44 1.80 1.18 -38.85
CA PRO A 44 3.08 0.95 -39.51
C PRO A 44 4.11 2.05 -39.22
N LYS A 45 5.39 1.69 -39.22
CA LYS A 45 6.50 2.62 -38.95
C LYS A 45 6.48 3.87 -39.84
N SER A 46 6.07 3.73 -41.10
CA SER A 46 5.92 4.85 -42.05
C SER A 46 4.89 5.89 -41.56
N SER A 47 3.73 5.44 -41.07
CA SER A 47 2.72 6.32 -40.49
C SER A 47 3.22 7.01 -39.22
N LEU A 48 3.95 6.29 -38.37
CA LEU A 48 4.51 6.86 -37.13
C LEU A 48 5.54 7.96 -37.42
N THR A 49 6.40 7.77 -38.43
CA THR A 49 7.36 8.79 -38.87
C THR A 49 6.65 10.05 -39.36
N LEU A 50 5.62 9.91 -40.19
CA LEU A 50 4.82 11.05 -40.67
C LEU A 50 4.13 11.80 -39.52
N ILE A 51 3.59 11.08 -38.54
CA ILE A 51 2.96 11.71 -37.37
C ILE A 51 4.01 12.46 -36.53
N TRP A 52 5.21 11.90 -36.34
CA TRP A 52 6.31 12.57 -35.65
C TRP A 52 6.71 13.88 -36.34
N GLU A 53 6.94 13.83 -37.66
CA GLU A 53 7.32 15.00 -38.45
C GLU A 53 6.23 16.09 -38.43
N ALA A 54 4.95 15.70 -38.36
CA ALA A 54 3.84 16.64 -38.30
C ALA A 54 3.71 17.39 -36.95
N VAL A 55 4.25 16.83 -35.85
CA VAL A 55 4.18 17.43 -34.51
C VAL A 55 5.48 18.09 -34.06
N ASP A 56 6.60 17.74 -34.67
CA ASP A 56 7.92 18.36 -34.47
C ASP A 56 8.55 18.81 -35.81
N PRO A 57 7.91 19.75 -36.54
CA PRO A 57 8.39 20.17 -37.87
C PRO A 57 9.73 20.92 -37.81
N LYS A 58 10.06 21.49 -36.64
CA LYS A 58 11.32 22.22 -36.39
C LYS A 58 12.46 21.30 -35.96
N GLN A 59 12.17 20.02 -35.70
CA GLN A 59 13.13 19.04 -35.17
C GLN A 59 13.73 19.48 -33.82
N ASP A 60 12.91 20.11 -32.98
CA ASP A 60 13.28 20.57 -31.64
C ASP A 60 13.52 19.38 -30.68
N GLY A 61 13.06 18.17 -31.04
CA GLY A 61 13.29 16.94 -30.29
C GLY A 61 12.33 16.73 -29.12
N TYR A 62 11.28 17.54 -29.02
CA TYR A 62 10.22 17.42 -28.02
C TYR A 62 8.86 17.78 -28.61
N VAL A 63 7.79 17.34 -27.95
CA VAL A 63 6.40 17.60 -28.37
C VAL A 63 5.73 18.52 -27.34
N THR A 64 5.09 19.59 -27.80
CA THR A 64 4.30 20.47 -26.92
C THR A 64 2.95 19.83 -26.58
N ARG A 65 2.19 20.40 -25.65
CA ARG A 65 0.80 19.95 -25.39
C ARG A 65 -0.05 19.95 -26.66
N ASP A 66 0.04 21.02 -27.44
CA ASP A 66 -0.76 21.15 -28.65
C ASP A 66 -0.26 20.18 -29.74
N GLY A 67 1.06 19.96 -29.80
CA GLY A 67 1.67 18.91 -30.63
C GLY A 67 1.20 17.49 -30.25
N LEU A 68 1.05 17.20 -28.95
CA LEU A 68 0.53 15.90 -28.49
C LEU A 68 -0.90 15.69 -28.95
N TYR A 69 -1.76 16.68 -28.75
CA TYR A 69 -3.16 16.59 -29.15
C TYR A 69 -3.31 16.44 -30.66
N LYS A 70 -2.53 17.22 -31.44
CA LYS A 70 -2.42 17.03 -32.89
C LYS A 70 -1.97 15.61 -33.24
N GLY A 71 -0.92 15.12 -32.58
CA GLY A 71 -0.39 13.77 -32.78
C GLY A 71 -1.39 12.66 -32.50
N LEU A 72 -2.17 12.77 -31.42
CA LEU A 72 -3.23 11.81 -31.07
C LEU A 72 -4.36 11.83 -32.10
N ALA A 73 -4.74 13.00 -32.61
CA ALA A 73 -5.76 13.13 -33.65
C ALA A 73 -5.30 12.54 -34.97
N LEU A 74 -4.06 12.85 -35.38
CA LEU A 74 -3.44 12.26 -36.57
C LEU A 74 -3.29 10.74 -36.45
N THR A 75 -2.98 10.24 -35.25
CA THR A 75 -2.93 8.80 -34.96
C THR A 75 -4.31 8.16 -35.18
N ALA A 76 -5.37 8.78 -34.67
CA ALA A 76 -6.73 8.27 -34.84
C ALA A 76 -7.17 8.30 -36.32
N LEU A 77 -6.82 9.34 -37.07
CA LEU A 77 -7.08 9.42 -38.50
C LEU A 77 -6.35 8.31 -39.26
N ALA A 78 -5.07 8.08 -38.97
CA ALA A 78 -4.31 7.01 -39.58
C ALA A 78 -4.93 5.62 -39.28
N GLN A 79 -5.41 5.39 -38.05
CA GLN A 79 -6.11 4.14 -37.69
C GLN A 79 -7.43 3.95 -38.45
N GLN A 80 -8.07 5.04 -38.89
CA GLN A 80 -9.26 5.02 -39.73
C GLN A 80 -8.94 4.89 -41.24
N GLY A 81 -7.67 4.74 -41.61
CA GLY A 81 -7.24 4.71 -43.01
C GLY A 81 -7.26 6.07 -43.72
N LYS A 82 -7.38 7.17 -42.97
CA LYS A 82 -7.36 8.54 -43.50
C LYS A 82 -5.92 9.06 -43.60
N PRO A 83 -5.65 10.04 -44.50
CA PRO A 83 -4.32 10.61 -44.64
C PRO A 83 -3.87 11.37 -43.39
N VAL A 84 -2.60 11.19 -43.00
CA VAL A 84 -1.94 11.96 -41.93
C VAL A 84 -1.59 13.34 -42.47
N SER A 85 -2.50 14.30 -42.32
CA SER A 85 -2.30 15.68 -42.78
C SER A 85 -3.12 16.68 -41.98
N ASP A 86 -2.63 17.91 -41.87
CA ASP A 86 -3.32 18.99 -41.15
C ASP A 86 -4.67 19.33 -41.81
N LYS A 87 -4.75 19.25 -43.15
CA LYS A 87 -6.00 19.40 -43.90
C LYS A 87 -7.08 18.41 -43.49
N ALA A 88 -6.70 17.20 -43.09
CA ALA A 88 -7.67 16.20 -42.62
C ALA A 88 -8.20 16.52 -41.21
N LEU A 89 -7.53 17.38 -40.44
CA LEU A 89 -8.00 17.87 -39.15
C LEU A 89 -8.95 19.08 -39.28
N GLU A 90 -8.84 19.85 -40.37
CA GLU A 90 -9.74 20.97 -40.66
C GLU A 90 -11.21 20.53 -40.74
N SER A 91 -11.50 19.28 -41.14
CA SER A 91 -12.87 18.75 -41.17
C SER A 91 -13.50 18.60 -39.78
N PHE A 92 -12.75 18.82 -38.70
CA PHE A 92 -13.20 18.71 -37.32
C PHE A 92 -13.34 20.07 -36.62
N SER A 93 -13.31 21.20 -37.34
CA SER A 93 -13.44 22.55 -36.76
C SER A 93 -14.58 22.69 -35.74
N ASP A 94 -15.74 22.12 -36.05
CA ASP A 94 -16.98 22.23 -35.25
C ASP A 94 -17.35 20.92 -34.55
N SER A 95 -16.41 19.99 -34.43
CA SER A 95 -16.64 18.67 -33.82
C SER A 95 -15.49 18.23 -32.93
N GLU A 96 -15.71 17.19 -32.13
CA GLU A 96 -14.66 16.64 -31.26
C GLU A 96 -13.61 15.86 -32.07
N LEU A 97 -12.34 16.01 -31.72
CA LEU A 97 -11.24 15.32 -32.41
C LEU A 97 -11.35 13.78 -32.25
N PRO A 98 -10.97 13.00 -33.27
CA PRO A 98 -11.13 11.55 -33.25
C PRO A 98 -10.25 10.88 -32.18
N LYS A 99 -10.79 9.91 -31.43
CA LYS A 99 -10.05 9.20 -30.37
C LYS A 99 -9.21 8.04 -30.94
N PRO A 100 -7.88 7.96 -30.68
CA PRO A 100 -7.07 6.81 -31.09
C PRO A 100 -7.26 5.61 -30.15
N SER A 101 -7.05 4.42 -30.69
CA SER A 101 -6.98 3.16 -29.92
C SER A 101 -5.54 2.88 -29.48
N LEU A 102 -5.27 2.96 -28.17
CA LEU A 102 -3.92 2.78 -27.59
C LEU A 102 -3.79 1.59 -26.63
N GLY A 103 -4.86 0.82 -26.40
CA GLY A 103 -4.87 -0.29 -25.45
C GLY A 103 -4.61 0.12 -24.00
N ASP A 104 -4.05 -0.80 -23.20
CA ASP A 104 -3.70 -0.55 -21.79
C ASP A 104 -2.52 0.43 -21.65
N LEU A 105 -2.68 1.46 -20.80
CA LEU A 105 -1.72 2.54 -20.59
C LEU A 105 -0.75 2.29 -19.41
N SER A 106 -0.85 1.15 -18.73
CA SER A 106 -0.02 0.85 -17.55
C SER A 106 1.48 1.01 -17.82
N ASP A 107 2.01 0.43 -18.90
CA ASP A 107 3.42 0.58 -19.28
C ASP A 107 3.82 2.04 -19.58
N LEU A 108 2.89 2.85 -20.09
CA LEU A 108 3.15 4.26 -20.38
C LEU A 108 3.26 5.06 -19.08
N LYS A 109 2.41 4.76 -18.10
CA LYS A 109 2.49 5.35 -16.75
C LYS A 109 3.81 4.98 -16.07
N THR A 110 4.21 3.70 -16.13
CA THR A 110 5.50 3.22 -15.60
C THR A 110 6.68 3.92 -16.28
N LEU A 111 6.66 4.03 -17.62
CA LEU A 111 7.72 4.73 -18.36
C LEU A 111 7.77 6.21 -17.99
N SER A 112 6.63 6.89 -17.93
CA SER A 112 6.56 8.30 -17.54
C SER A 112 7.16 8.51 -16.16
N ALA A 113 6.76 7.72 -15.17
CA ALA A 113 7.31 7.80 -13.81
C ALA A 113 8.82 7.51 -13.79
N ARG A 114 9.33 6.64 -14.65
CA ARG A 114 10.78 6.39 -14.78
C ARG A 114 11.51 7.60 -15.35
N VAL A 115 11.08 8.12 -16.50
CA VAL A 115 11.71 9.27 -17.18
C VAL A 115 11.70 10.52 -16.29
N HIS A 116 10.61 10.77 -15.57
CA HIS A 116 10.54 11.91 -14.64
C HIS A 116 11.48 11.73 -13.45
N ARG A 117 11.64 10.52 -12.90
CA ARG A 117 12.60 10.24 -11.84
C ARG A 117 14.05 10.39 -12.31
N GLU A 118 14.36 10.02 -13.55
CA GLU A 118 15.70 10.21 -14.13
C GLU A 118 16.07 11.70 -14.25
N LYS A 119 15.09 12.56 -14.61
CA LYS A 119 15.31 14.01 -14.69
C LYS A 119 15.31 14.71 -13.34
N ASN A 120 14.41 14.31 -12.46
CA ASN A 120 14.19 14.90 -11.15
C ASN A 120 14.32 13.81 -10.08
N PRO A 121 15.55 13.33 -9.78
CA PRO A 121 15.77 12.21 -8.86
C PRO A 121 15.36 12.50 -7.41
N ASN A 122 15.02 13.75 -7.08
CA ASN A 122 14.54 14.18 -5.78
C ASN A 122 13.01 14.16 -5.64
N ILE A 123 12.27 13.80 -6.69
CA ILE A 123 10.81 13.74 -6.69
C ILE A 123 10.37 12.28 -6.91
N LEU A 124 9.59 11.73 -5.99
CA LEU A 124 9.09 10.36 -6.08
C LEU A 124 8.16 10.18 -7.28
N GLY A 125 7.23 11.11 -7.46
CA GLY A 125 6.31 11.11 -8.61
C GLY A 125 5.21 10.04 -8.55
N TYR A 126 4.88 9.53 -7.36
CA TYR A 126 3.78 8.58 -7.16
C TYR A 126 2.71 9.16 -6.23
N GLY A 127 1.45 9.11 -6.66
CA GLY A 127 0.29 9.29 -5.78
C GLY A 127 -0.21 7.96 -5.22
N TYR A 128 -1.17 8.02 -4.28
CA TYR A 128 -1.76 6.82 -3.67
C TYR A 128 -2.31 5.83 -4.70
N GLU A 129 -3.04 6.30 -5.71
CA GLU A 129 -3.64 5.44 -6.74
C GLU A 129 -2.57 4.76 -7.61
N ASP A 130 -1.47 5.45 -7.90
CA ASP A 130 -0.35 4.88 -8.64
C ASP A 130 0.27 3.72 -7.85
N LEU A 131 0.47 3.91 -6.54
CA LEU A 131 0.98 2.87 -5.65
C LEU A 131 0.03 1.66 -5.56
N LEU A 132 -1.28 1.89 -5.51
CA LEU A 132 -2.27 0.81 -5.55
C LEU A 132 -2.20 0.00 -6.84
N SER A 133 -1.92 0.67 -7.96
CA SER A 133 -1.84 0.03 -9.28
C SER A 133 -0.60 -0.83 -9.48
N LEU A 134 0.44 -0.66 -8.65
CA LEU A 134 1.69 -1.42 -8.77
C LEU A 134 1.49 -2.92 -8.55
N ASP A 135 0.69 -3.31 -7.54
CA ASP A 135 0.28 -4.69 -7.34
C ASP A 135 -0.92 -4.82 -6.37
N THR A 136 -1.60 -5.95 -6.45
CA THR A 136 -2.58 -6.43 -5.47
C THR A 136 -2.15 -7.79 -4.96
N ILE A 137 -1.94 -7.87 -3.64
CA ILE A 137 -1.46 -9.08 -2.97
C ILE A 137 -2.58 -9.72 -2.16
N GLU A 138 -2.74 -11.03 -2.31
CA GLU A 138 -3.57 -11.85 -1.43
C GLU A 138 -2.73 -12.88 -0.68
N VAL A 139 -3.06 -13.12 0.58
CA VAL A 139 -2.39 -14.10 1.43
C VAL A 139 -3.44 -14.90 2.21
N GLU A 140 -3.50 -16.20 1.95
CA GLU A 140 -4.46 -17.12 2.56
C GLU A 140 -3.73 -18.25 3.27
N LEU A 141 -4.27 -18.73 4.40
CA LEU A 141 -3.73 -19.90 5.10
C LEU A 141 -4.10 -21.18 4.33
N LEU A 142 -3.12 -22.02 4.04
CA LEU A 142 -3.35 -23.31 3.40
C LEU A 142 -3.94 -24.29 4.42
N ALA A 143 -5.16 -24.75 4.18
CA ALA A 143 -5.84 -25.70 5.05
C ALA A 143 -5.13 -27.06 5.05
N GLU A 144 -4.99 -27.68 6.22
CA GLU A 144 -4.50 -29.05 6.34
C GLU A 144 -5.44 -30.01 5.59
N LYS A 145 -4.91 -30.73 4.61
CA LYS A 145 -5.68 -31.76 3.90
C LYS A 145 -5.87 -32.96 4.83
N LYS A 146 -7.08 -33.54 4.86
CA LYS A 146 -7.37 -34.76 5.64
C LYS A 146 -6.31 -35.84 5.35
N GLY A 147 -5.61 -36.28 6.39
CA GLY A 147 -4.59 -37.34 6.32
C GLY A 147 -3.15 -36.86 6.10
N ILE A 148 -2.89 -35.56 5.92
CA ILE A 148 -1.53 -34.99 5.81
C ILE A 148 -1.30 -34.04 6.97
N ILE A 149 -0.37 -34.38 7.88
CA ILE A 149 0.07 -33.48 8.95
C ILE A 149 1.12 -32.54 8.37
N LEU A 150 0.77 -31.27 8.18
CA LEU A 150 1.75 -30.25 7.81
C LEU A 150 2.64 -29.94 9.02
N LYS A 151 3.96 -30.05 8.87
CA LYS A 151 4.91 -29.70 9.94
C LYS A 151 4.85 -28.22 10.32
N HIS A 152 4.43 -27.37 9.39
CA HIS A 152 4.37 -25.91 9.54
C HIS A 152 3.20 -25.33 8.76
N ASN A 153 2.67 -24.19 9.21
CA ASN A 153 1.68 -23.42 8.45
C ASN A 153 2.29 -22.93 7.13
N GLU A 154 1.58 -23.19 6.04
CA GLU A 154 1.86 -22.66 4.71
C GLU A 154 0.80 -21.63 4.30
N TYR A 155 1.21 -20.68 3.47
CA TYR A 155 0.38 -19.59 2.99
C TYR A 155 0.36 -19.60 1.46
N HIS A 156 -0.83 -19.50 0.86
CA HIS A 156 -0.99 -19.16 -0.54
C HIS A 156 -0.77 -17.65 -0.69
N VAL A 157 0.26 -17.27 -1.43
CA VAL A 157 0.59 -15.89 -1.75
C VAL A 157 0.31 -15.65 -3.22
N SER A 158 -0.59 -14.73 -3.53
CA SER A 158 -0.97 -14.38 -4.90
C SER A 158 -0.58 -12.95 -5.22
N SER A 159 0.05 -12.72 -6.38
CA SER A 159 0.33 -11.39 -6.94
C SER A 159 -0.46 -11.21 -8.23
N ARG A 160 -1.18 -10.08 -8.32
CA ARG A 160 -1.91 -9.71 -9.54
C ARG A 160 -0.95 -9.32 -10.66
N ARG A 161 0.09 -8.54 -10.35
CA ARG A 161 1.11 -8.09 -11.31
C ARG A 161 1.79 -9.27 -12.01
N HIS A 162 2.11 -10.31 -11.24
CA HIS A 162 2.78 -11.50 -11.78
C HIS A 162 1.82 -12.58 -12.29
N ASN A 163 0.51 -12.43 -12.05
CA ASN A 163 -0.52 -13.42 -12.38
C ASN A 163 -0.18 -14.84 -11.90
N ILE A 164 0.37 -14.94 -10.68
CA ILE A 164 0.91 -16.18 -10.12
C ILE A 164 0.52 -16.30 -8.65
N THR A 165 0.21 -17.53 -8.23
CA THR A 165 0.08 -17.94 -6.83
C THR A 165 1.17 -18.95 -6.48
N VAL A 166 1.79 -18.76 -5.32
CA VAL A 166 2.86 -19.61 -4.78
C VAL A 166 2.63 -19.94 -3.32
N ASN A 167 3.22 -21.03 -2.85
CA ASN A 167 3.16 -21.43 -1.44
C ASN A 167 4.41 -20.93 -0.72
N ARG A 168 4.22 -20.32 0.46
CA ARG A 168 5.30 -19.84 1.32
C ARG A 168 5.04 -20.26 2.76
N ARG A 169 6.08 -20.71 3.47
CA ARG A 169 6.03 -20.84 4.94
C ARG A 169 6.64 -19.61 5.60
N TYR A 170 6.32 -19.39 6.87
CA TYR A 170 6.83 -18.22 7.62
C TYR A 170 8.37 -18.06 7.54
N ASN A 171 9.14 -19.15 7.58
CA ASN A 171 10.60 -19.07 7.48
C ASN A 171 11.10 -18.62 6.10
N ASP A 172 10.31 -18.77 5.03
CA ASP A 172 10.65 -18.20 3.73
C ASP A 172 10.52 -16.68 3.75
N PHE A 173 9.51 -16.14 4.45
CA PHE A 173 9.38 -14.69 4.68
C PHE A 173 10.55 -14.15 5.48
N VAL A 174 11.03 -14.88 6.50
CA VAL A 174 12.21 -14.49 7.29
C VAL A 174 13.44 -14.37 6.39
N ALA A 175 13.71 -15.41 5.59
CA ALA A 175 14.83 -15.36 4.64
C ALA A 175 14.70 -14.20 3.64
N PHE A 176 13.49 -13.94 3.15
CA PHE A 176 13.20 -12.82 2.26
C PHE A 176 13.44 -11.46 2.91
N HIS A 177 12.95 -11.26 4.13
CA HIS A 177 13.19 -10.04 4.89
C HIS A 177 14.68 -9.80 5.17
N ASP A 178 15.43 -10.85 5.54
CA ASP A 178 16.88 -10.76 5.79
C ASP A 178 17.63 -10.30 4.52
N VAL A 179 17.34 -10.92 3.38
CA VAL A 179 17.97 -10.59 2.09
C VAL A 179 17.52 -9.20 1.60
N LEU A 180 16.27 -8.81 1.82
CA LEU A 180 15.78 -7.46 1.50
C LEU A 180 16.51 -6.39 2.30
N LEU A 181 16.71 -6.57 3.60
CA LEU A 181 17.43 -5.60 4.44
C LEU A 181 18.90 -5.47 4.06
N GLN A 182 19.53 -6.57 3.63
CA GLN A 182 20.90 -6.55 3.10
C GLN A 182 20.97 -5.75 1.79
N ARG A 183 20.00 -5.95 0.89
CA ARG A 183 19.94 -5.25 -0.40
C ARG A 183 19.57 -3.77 -0.26
N PHE A 184 18.64 -3.45 0.64
CA PHE A 184 18.01 -2.14 0.78
C PHE A 184 18.15 -1.57 2.20
N PRO A 185 19.38 -1.27 2.65
CA PRO A 185 19.61 -0.71 3.98
C PRO A 185 19.04 0.71 4.13
N TYR A 186 18.74 1.41 3.03
CA TYR A 186 18.29 2.80 3.01
C TYR A 186 16.80 2.98 2.62
N ARG A 187 16.04 1.88 2.45
CA ARG A 187 14.61 1.90 2.08
C ARG A 187 13.68 1.49 3.21
N LEU A 188 12.41 1.85 3.09
CA LEU A 188 11.37 1.41 4.00
C LEU A 188 11.10 -0.10 3.81
N VAL A 189 11.58 -0.92 4.75
CA VAL A 189 11.35 -2.38 4.77
C VAL A 189 10.49 -2.72 5.99
N PRO A 190 9.27 -3.25 5.83
CA PRO A 190 8.40 -3.53 6.96
C PRO A 190 8.85 -4.72 7.79
N LYS A 191 8.57 -4.68 9.08
CA LYS A 191 8.87 -5.77 10.01
C LYS A 191 7.95 -6.96 9.76
N LEU A 192 8.48 -8.16 10.04
CA LEU A 192 7.69 -9.37 10.09
C LEU A 192 6.97 -9.52 11.44
N PRO A 193 5.78 -10.16 11.47
CA PRO A 193 5.15 -10.55 12.73
C PRO A 193 6.04 -11.52 13.51
N PRO A 194 5.93 -11.61 14.84
CA PRO A 194 6.88 -12.36 15.67
C PRO A 194 6.89 -13.88 15.40
N LYS A 195 8.07 -14.47 15.59
CA LYS A 195 8.23 -15.93 15.73
C LYS A 195 7.55 -16.36 17.03
N LYS A 196 6.70 -17.38 16.96
CA LYS A 196 6.08 -17.97 18.17
C LYS A 196 6.85 -19.23 18.52
N LEU A 197 7.16 -19.38 19.81
CA LEU A 197 7.97 -20.51 20.30
C LEU A 197 7.11 -21.77 20.57
N MET A 198 5.83 -21.65 20.95
CA MET A 198 4.88 -22.80 21.10
C MET A 198 3.39 -22.40 20.99
N GLY A 199 2.52 -23.36 20.63
CA GLY A 199 1.05 -23.28 20.79
C GLY A 199 0.36 -22.11 20.07
N ALA A 200 0.37 -22.09 18.74
CA ALA A 200 -0.30 -21.04 17.96
C ALA A 200 -1.84 -21.21 18.02
N SER A 201 -2.55 -20.28 18.65
CA SER A 201 -4.01 -20.23 18.62
C SER A 201 -4.49 -19.81 17.23
N LYS A 202 -5.76 -20.05 16.89
CA LYS A 202 -6.33 -19.65 15.59
C LYS A 202 -6.22 -18.14 15.37
N GLU A 203 -6.45 -17.37 16.43
CA GLU A 203 -6.36 -15.90 16.45
C GLU A 203 -4.93 -15.44 16.15
N PHE A 204 -3.94 -16.12 16.71
CA PHE A 204 -2.53 -15.82 16.43
C PHE A 204 -2.16 -16.12 14.97
N ILE A 205 -2.64 -17.24 14.42
CA ILE A 205 -2.36 -17.63 13.03
C ILE A 205 -2.99 -16.62 12.08
N GLU A 206 -4.21 -16.18 12.34
CA GLU A 206 -4.92 -15.19 11.54
C GLU A 206 -4.28 -13.80 11.64
N ALA A 207 -3.91 -13.35 12.85
CA ALA A 207 -3.17 -12.10 13.05
C ALA A 207 -1.83 -12.10 12.28
N ARG A 208 -1.12 -13.25 12.29
CA ARG A 208 0.10 -13.43 11.50
C ARG A 208 -0.18 -13.35 10.01
N ARG A 209 -1.23 -14.03 9.50
CA ARG A 209 -1.60 -13.99 8.07
C ARG A 209 -1.88 -12.55 7.62
N LYS A 210 -2.65 -11.78 8.40
CA LYS A 210 -2.93 -10.36 8.16
C LYS A 210 -1.64 -9.53 8.10
N ALA A 211 -0.74 -9.71 9.07
CA ALA A 211 0.55 -9.01 9.09
C ALA A 211 1.46 -9.39 7.89
N LEU A 212 1.49 -10.67 7.49
CA LEU A 212 2.22 -11.10 6.30
C LEU A 212 1.62 -10.51 5.01
N LYS A 213 0.29 -10.39 4.91
CA LYS A 213 -0.38 -9.69 3.81
C LYS A 213 0.06 -8.22 3.75
N ARG A 214 0.06 -7.51 4.88
CA ARG A 214 0.51 -6.11 4.94
C ARG A 214 1.98 -5.97 4.55
N PHE A 215 2.86 -6.80 5.11
CA PHE A 215 4.28 -6.84 4.76
C PHE A 215 4.49 -6.96 3.24
N LEU A 216 3.88 -7.97 2.61
CA LEU A 216 4.04 -8.17 1.16
C LEU A 216 3.37 -7.06 0.33
N THR A 217 2.23 -6.53 0.79
CA THR A 217 1.55 -5.43 0.12
C THR A 217 2.46 -4.20 0.05
N LEU A 218 3.14 -3.86 1.15
CA LEU A 218 4.07 -2.73 1.17
C LEU A 218 5.30 -2.97 0.30
N VAL A 219 5.89 -4.17 0.35
CA VAL A 219 7.05 -4.52 -0.50
C VAL A 219 6.67 -4.48 -1.99
N ALA A 220 5.53 -5.06 -2.36
CA ALA A 220 5.08 -5.11 -3.76
C ALA A 220 4.62 -3.75 -4.31
N ARG A 221 4.22 -2.81 -3.43
CA ARG A 221 3.82 -1.45 -3.79
C ARG A 221 4.90 -0.41 -3.59
N HIS A 222 6.10 -0.80 -3.17
CA HIS A 222 7.22 0.13 -3.06
C HIS A 222 7.87 0.33 -4.44
N PRO A 223 7.95 1.57 -4.98
CA PRO A 223 8.38 1.82 -6.37
C PRO A 223 9.78 1.33 -6.74
N VAL A 224 10.69 1.25 -5.77
CA VAL A 224 12.04 0.67 -5.94
C VAL A 224 12.06 -0.85 -5.71
N LEU A 225 11.47 -1.35 -4.61
CA LEU A 225 11.59 -2.76 -4.23
C LEU A 225 10.86 -3.69 -5.22
N CYS A 226 9.69 -3.27 -5.73
CA CYS A 226 8.82 -4.15 -6.53
C CYS A 226 9.43 -4.60 -7.87
N GLU A 227 10.45 -3.89 -8.35
CA GLU A 227 11.17 -4.21 -9.59
C GLU A 227 12.43 -5.06 -9.34
N ASP A 228 12.85 -5.24 -8.08
CA ASP A 228 14.08 -5.95 -7.75
C ASP A 228 13.92 -7.47 -7.93
N LYS A 229 15.01 -8.10 -8.38
CA LYS A 229 15.08 -9.56 -8.65
C LYS A 229 14.75 -10.39 -7.42
N ILE A 230 15.07 -9.91 -6.21
CA ILE A 230 14.77 -10.61 -4.95
C ILE A 230 13.25 -10.68 -4.74
N VAL A 231 12.52 -9.60 -5.01
CA VAL A 231 11.06 -9.52 -4.87
C VAL A 231 10.38 -10.37 -5.93
N ILE A 232 10.80 -10.24 -7.20
CA ILE A 232 10.27 -11.05 -8.30
C ILE A 232 10.50 -12.55 -8.01
N PHE A 233 11.68 -12.93 -7.53
CA PHE A 233 11.96 -14.31 -7.14
C PHE A 233 10.99 -14.78 -6.06
N PHE A 234 10.78 -14.00 -4.99
CA PHE A 234 9.86 -14.36 -3.91
C PHE A 234 8.42 -14.57 -4.38
N PHE A 235 7.92 -13.82 -5.37
CA PHE A 235 6.56 -13.98 -5.87
C PHE A 235 6.39 -15.08 -6.93
N THR A 236 7.45 -15.44 -7.65
CA THR A 236 7.33 -16.29 -8.84
C THR A 236 7.91 -17.70 -8.70
N ILE A 237 8.89 -17.90 -7.82
CA ILE A 237 9.55 -19.21 -7.70
C ILE A 237 8.61 -20.26 -7.10
N LYS A 238 8.60 -21.47 -7.68
CA LYS A 238 7.83 -22.62 -7.18
C LYS A 238 8.74 -23.68 -6.56
N GLY A 239 8.18 -24.54 -5.73
CA GLY A 239 8.88 -25.68 -5.11
C GLY A 239 9.17 -25.50 -3.62
N SER A 240 10.04 -26.34 -3.07
CA SER A 240 10.44 -26.35 -1.66
C SER A 240 11.73 -25.57 -1.41
N ASP A 241 12.04 -25.35 -0.13
CA ASP A 241 13.32 -24.79 0.36
C ASP A 241 13.62 -23.40 -0.18
N ILE A 242 12.57 -22.61 -0.41
CA ILE A 242 12.63 -21.28 -1.02
C ILE A 242 13.54 -20.35 -0.21
N GLY A 243 13.42 -20.35 1.12
CA GLY A 243 14.27 -19.52 1.97
C GLY A 243 15.77 -19.83 1.83
N GLN A 244 16.16 -21.09 1.65
CA GLN A 244 17.56 -21.46 1.45
C GLN A 244 18.05 -21.07 0.05
N LYS A 245 17.26 -21.41 -0.99
CA LYS A 245 17.55 -21.03 -2.37
C LYS A 245 17.75 -19.52 -2.53
N MET A 246 16.92 -18.73 -1.85
CA MET A 246 17.05 -17.28 -1.86
C MET A 246 18.35 -16.81 -1.21
N LYS A 247 18.70 -17.35 -0.03
CA LYS A 247 19.97 -17.02 0.63
C LYS A 247 21.16 -17.39 -0.23
N ASP A 248 21.14 -18.54 -0.90
CA ASP A 248 22.24 -18.98 -1.75
C ASP A 248 22.38 -18.12 -3.01
N GLN A 249 21.26 -17.80 -3.68
CA GLN A 249 21.27 -17.02 -4.92
C GLN A 249 21.68 -15.55 -4.69
N PHE A 250 21.30 -14.96 -3.55
CA PHE A 250 21.49 -13.53 -3.28
C PHE A 250 22.51 -13.22 -2.17
N LYS A 251 23.26 -14.22 -1.69
CA LYS A 251 24.25 -14.08 -0.60
C LYS A 251 25.21 -12.90 -0.78
N SER A 252 25.74 -12.77 -1.99
CA SER A 252 26.74 -11.76 -2.37
C SER A 252 26.14 -10.67 -3.24
N TYR A 253 24.81 -10.49 -3.21
CA TYR A 253 24.16 -9.45 -3.99
C TYR A 253 24.48 -8.10 -3.34
N PRO A 254 25.12 -7.16 -4.06
CA PRO A 254 25.53 -5.88 -3.50
C PRO A 254 24.33 -5.05 -3.05
N ASP A 255 24.54 -4.14 -2.10
CA ASP A 255 23.50 -3.19 -1.68
C ASP A 255 23.17 -2.16 -2.78
N GLU A 256 22.05 -1.46 -2.62
CA GLU A 256 21.56 -0.52 -3.62
C GLU A 256 22.53 0.64 -3.90
N PHE A 257 23.30 1.11 -2.92
CA PHE A 257 24.27 2.19 -3.11
C PHE A 257 25.38 1.75 -4.06
N VAL A 258 25.90 0.53 -3.91
CA VAL A 258 26.96 0.01 -4.78
C VAL A 258 26.50 -0.12 -6.24
N THR A 259 25.20 -0.38 -6.46
CA THR A 259 24.66 -0.60 -7.81
C THR A 259 23.97 0.62 -8.43
N SER A 260 23.70 1.66 -7.65
CA SER A 260 22.88 2.78 -8.09
C SER A 260 23.67 3.72 -9.01
N PRO A 261 23.11 4.14 -10.15
CA PRO A 261 23.74 5.17 -10.99
C PRO A 261 23.77 6.54 -10.31
N LEU A 262 22.91 6.78 -9.31
CA LEU A 262 22.87 8.04 -8.56
C LEU A 262 24.02 8.18 -7.56
N SER A 263 24.75 7.10 -7.28
CA SER A 263 25.86 7.13 -6.32
C SER A 263 27.01 8.02 -6.81
N SER A 264 27.25 8.05 -8.12
CA SER A 264 28.11 9.05 -8.76
C SER A 264 27.32 10.35 -8.93
N GLY A 265 27.54 11.32 -8.05
CA GLY A 265 26.82 12.60 -8.06
C GLY A 265 25.78 12.76 -6.95
N ILE A 266 25.86 11.94 -5.90
CA ILE A 266 24.88 11.98 -4.80
C ILE A 266 24.94 13.27 -3.98
N ARG A 267 26.08 13.96 -3.97
CA ARG A 267 26.28 15.20 -3.20
C ARG A 267 25.44 16.34 -3.77
N GLU A 268 25.32 16.39 -5.09
CA GLU A 268 24.56 17.37 -5.84
C GLU A 268 23.05 17.20 -5.65
N LEU A 269 22.61 15.98 -5.31
CA LEU A 269 21.20 15.67 -5.10
C LEU A 269 20.71 16.06 -3.71
N VAL A 270 21.61 16.17 -2.73
CA VAL A 270 21.25 16.41 -1.32
C VAL A 270 21.28 17.91 -1.00
N PRO A 271 20.14 18.53 -0.65
CA PRO A 271 20.09 19.95 -0.30
C PRO A 271 20.91 20.31 0.95
N MET A 272 21.39 21.56 1.03
CA MET A 272 22.15 22.07 2.17
C MET A 272 21.37 22.02 3.51
N ASP A 273 20.05 22.16 3.45
CA ASP A 273 19.15 22.16 4.59
C ASP A 273 18.57 20.76 4.90
N VAL A 274 19.07 19.70 4.26
CA VAL A 274 18.53 18.34 4.37
C VAL A 274 18.37 17.87 5.81
N GLN A 275 19.31 18.22 6.71
CA GLN A 275 19.27 17.78 8.10
C GLN A 275 18.10 18.39 8.88
N ALA A 276 17.81 19.68 8.62
CA ALA A 276 16.67 20.38 9.21
C ALA A 276 15.36 19.82 8.65
N SER A 277 15.30 19.65 7.32
CA SER A 277 14.15 19.07 6.62
C SER A 277 13.85 17.63 7.07
N PHE A 278 14.88 16.79 7.24
CA PHE A 278 14.77 15.45 7.77
C PHE A 278 14.22 15.46 9.20
N SER A 279 14.77 16.31 10.08
CA SER A 279 14.33 16.40 11.48
C SER A 279 12.88 16.83 11.58
N ALA A 280 12.47 17.87 10.84
CA ALA A 280 11.08 18.33 10.79
C ALA A 280 10.12 17.25 10.27
N SER A 281 10.50 16.58 9.18
CA SER A 281 9.69 15.51 8.57
C SER A 281 9.53 14.30 9.50
N LYS A 282 10.61 13.92 10.20
CA LYS A 282 10.60 12.84 11.20
C LYS A 282 9.63 13.15 12.34
N ASP A 283 9.65 14.38 12.86
CA ASP A 283 8.72 14.81 13.91
C ASP A 283 7.27 14.85 13.43
N GLN A 284 7.02 15.36 12.22
CA GLN A 284 5.70 15.38 11.61
C GLN A 284 5.13 13.97 11.46
N ILE A 285 5.89 13.06 10.85
CA ILE A 285 5.46 11.66 10.64
C ILE A 285 5.23 10.95 11.97
N ARG A 286 6.05 11.23 13.00
CA ARG A 286 5.82 10.71 14.36
C ARG A 286 4.48 11.19 14.93
N CYS A 287 4.15 12.48 14.76
CA CYS A 287 2.86 13.02 15.21
C CYS A 287 1.68 12.36 14.49
N ILE A 288 1.80 12.17 13.16
CA ILE A 288 0.79 11.46 12.35
C ILE A 288 0.63 10.01 12.85
N HIS A 289 1.74 9.27 13.00
CA HIS A 289 1.75 7.89 13.50
C HIS A 289 1.01 7.79 14.84
N ASN A 290 1.39 8.61 15.83
CA ASN A 290 0.78 8.58 17.16
C ASN A 290 -0.74 8.86 17.14
N SER A 291 -1.20 9.76 16.26
CA SER A 291 -2.64 10.04 16.12
C SER A 291 -3.37 8.90 15.43
N VAL A 292 -2.80 8.33 14.36
CA VAL A 292 -3.42 7.22 13.63
C VAL A 292 -3.43 5.93 14.47
N ASP A 293 -2.42 5.72 15.30
CA ASP A 293 -2.35 4.60 16.25
C ASP A 293 -3.53 4.63 17.23
N LYS A 294 -3.80 5.81 17.82
CA LYS A 294 -4.99 6.02 18.66
C LYS A 294 -6.30 5.85 17.90
N MET A 295 -6.37 6.28 16.63
CA MET A 295 -7.57 6.05 15.81
C MET A 295 -7.78 4.56 15.56
N LYS A 296 -6.71 3.81 15.29
CA LYS A 296 -6.77 2.35 15.14
C LYS A 296 -7.22 1.68 16.44
N ASP A 297 -6.71 2.09 17.59
CA ASP A 297 -7.15 1.54 18.89
C ASP A 297 -8.65 1.77 19.14
N VAL A 298 -9.19 2.91 18.69
CA VAL A 298 -10.65 3.17 18.74
C VAL A 298 -11.40 2.25 17.79
N ALA A 299 -10.93 2.08 16.55
CA ALA A 299 -11.53 1.22 15.54
C ALA A 299 -11.52 -0.27 15.96
N ASP A 300 -10.43 -0.75 16.55
CA ASP A 300 -10.32 -2.11 17.10
C ASP A 300 -11.35 -2.32 18.21
N ARG A 301 -11.48 -1.37 19.14
CA ARG A 301 -12.48 -1.46 20.21
C ARG A 301 -13.91 -1.38 19.69
N GLN A 302 -14.19 -0.59 18.67
CA GLN A 302 -15.50 -0.56 18.00
C GLN A 302 -15.83 -1.92 17.39
N THR A 303 -14.89 -2.47 16.62
CA THR A 303 -15.00 -3.76 15.95
C THR A 303 -15.22 -4.89 16.97
N ALA A 304 -14.45 -4.90 18.07
CA ALA A 304 -14.62 -5.85 19.16
C ALA A 304 -16.00 -5.75 19.84
N ARG A 305 -16.52 -4.52 20.04
CA ARG A 305 -17.88 -4.33 20.57
C ARG A 305 -18.95 -4.85 19.62
N THR A 306 -18.83 -4.62 18.32
CA THR A 306 -19.76 -5.14 17.32
C THR A 306 -19.79 -6.67 17.31
N LEU A 307 -18.62 -7.31 17.45
CA LEU A 307 -18.53 -8.76 17.59
C LEU A 307 -19.16 -9.26 18.89
N GLY A 308 -18.90 -8.59 20.01
CA GLY A 308 -19.54 -8.88 21.29
C GLY A 308 -21.07 -8.79 21.21
N PHE A 309 -21.59 -7.70 20.65
CA PHE A 309 -23.02 -7.52 20.41
C PHE A 309 -23.62 -8.65 19.56
N SER A 310 -22.92 -9.08 18.50
CA SER A 310 -23.35 -10.24 17.71
C SER A 310 -23.46 -11.52 18.55
N MET A 311 -22.45 -11.81 19.37
CA MET A 311 -22.43 -12.99 20.25
C MET A 311 -23.55 -12.93 21.32
N ASP A 312 -23.81 -11.75 21.87
CA ASP A 312 -24.88 -11.55 22.85
C ASP A 312 -26.25 -11.82 22.23
N MET A 313 -26.52 -11.27 21.03
CA MET A 313 -27.79 -11.50 20.32
C MET A 313 -28.00 -12.98 19.96
N LEU A 314 -26.93 -13.69 19.61
CA LEU A 314 -26.99 -15.14 19.38
C LEU A 314 -27.30 -15.90 20.67
N THR A 315 -26.76 -15.45 21.80
CA THR A 315 -27.05 -16.02 23.11
C THR A 315 -28.52 -15.80 23.48
N PHE A 316 -29.05 -14.59 23.30
CA PHE A 316 -30.49 -14.32 23.47
C PHE A 316 -31.36 -15.24 22.62
N ALA A 317 -31.02 -15.44 21.34
CA ALA A 317 -31.75 -16.34 20.47
C ALA A 317 -31.76 -17.78 20.99
N ARG A 318 -30.61 -18.28 21.47
CA ARG A 318 -30.50 -19.64 22.04
C ARG A 318 -31.36 -19.80 23.29
N GLU A 319 -31.34 -18.83 24.20
CA GLU A 319 -32.14 -18.90 25.42
C GLU A 319 -33.64 -18.82 25.11
N LEU A 320 -34.07 -17.95 24.19
CA LEU A 320 -35.47 -17.92 23.73
C LEU A 320 -35.90 -19.26 23.10
N SER A 321 -35.03 -19.88 22.32
CA SER A 321 -35.28 -21.21 21.74
C SER A 321 -35.38 -22.28 22.83
N ALA A 322 -34.54 -22.21 23.87
CA ALA A 322 -34.56 -23.14 24.99
C ALA A 322 -35.86 -23.01 25.80
N LEU A 323 -36.28 -21.77 26.09
CA LEU A 323 -37.55 -21.49 26.78
C LEU A 323 -38.76 -21.95 25.94
N SER A 324 -38.74 -21.71 24.63
CA SER A 324 -39.80 -22.18 23.72
C SER A 324 -39.87 -23.71 23.65
N GLY A 325 -38.71 -24.37 23.69
CA GLY A 325 -38.58 -25.82 23.64
C GLY A 325 -38.75 -26.56 24.97
N ASP A 326 -39.00 -25.84 26.08
CA ASP A 326 -39.14 -26.45 27.40
C ASP A 326 -40.25 -27.53 27.40
N SER A 327 -39.96 -28.77 27.77
CA SER A 327 -40.95 -29.85 27.75
C SER A 327 -41.70 -30.01 29.08
N HIS A 328 -41.37 -29.23 30.11
CA HIS A 328 -42.01 -29.38 31.42
C HIS A 328 -43.47 -28.92 31.37
N PRO A 329 -44.41 -29.71 31.91
CA PRO A 329 -45.81 -29.33 31.95
C PRO A 329 -46.03 -28.23 32.99
N THR A 330 -46.72 -27.17 32.60
CA THR A 330 -47.22 -26.16 33.55
C THR A 330 -48.39 -26.76 34.33
N THR A 331 -48.23 -26.93 35.64
CA THR A 331 -49.27 -27.53 36.49
C THR A 331 -50.26 -26.47 36.99
N VAL A 332 -51.49 -26.89 37.27
CA VAL A 332 -52.50 -26.03 37.91
C VAL A 332 -52.04 -25.55 39.29
N TRP A 333 -51.33 -26.40 40.04
CA TRP A 333 -50.76 -26.03 41.34
C TRP A 333 -49.75 -24.89 41.23
N ALA A 334 -48.90 -24.90 40.19
CA ALA A 334 -47.88 -23.86 39.98
C ALA A 334 -48.44 -22.57 39.37
N SER A 335 -49.44 -22.66 38.48
CA SER A 335 -49.93 -21.53 37.69
C SER A 335 -51.25 -20.92 38.19
N GLY A 336 -52.03 -21.63 39.01
CA GLY A 336 -53.36 -21.19 39.41
C GLY A 336 -54.31 -20.92 38.22
N ASN A 337 -54.16 -21.68 37.12
CA ASN A 337 -54.83 -21.48 35.82
C ASN A 337 -54.40 -20.23 35.03
N ASN A 338 -53.26 -19.61 35.36
CA ASN A 338 -52.67 -18.54 34.55
C ASN A 338 -51.93 -19.13 33.32
N ASP A 339 -52.37 -18.79 32.10
CA ASP A 339 -51.79 -19.27 30.84
C ASP A 339 -50.75 -18.32 30.19
N SER A 340 -50.30 -17.28 30.90
CA SER A 340 -49.30 -16.34 30.37
C SER A 340 -48.03 -17.05 29.88
N TRP A 341 -47.60 -18.11 30.58
CA TRP A 341 -46.43 -18.88 30.17
C TRP A 341 -46.63 -19.62 28.84
N GLY A 342 -47.80 -20.24 28.62
CA GLY A 342 -48.11 -20.93 27.37
C GLY A 342 -48.08 -19.98 26.17
N HIS A 343 -48.68 -18.80 26.32
CA HIS A 343 -48.65 -17.73 25.32
C HIS A 343 -47.23 -17.22 25.05
N LEU A 344 -46.45 -16.93 26.09
CA LEU A 344 -45.07 -16.46 25.96
C LEU A 344 -44.19 -17.49 25.23
N LYS A 345 -44.31 -18.76 25.62
CA LYS A 345 -43.55 -19.88 25.04
C LYS A 345 -43.77 -20.02 23.55
N HIS A 346 -45.01 -19.83 23.07
CA HIS A 346 -45.32 -19.85 21.64
C HIS A 346 -44.66 -18.69 20.88
N GLY A 347 -44.72 -17.47 21.43
CA GLY A 347 -44.14 -16.30 20.76
C GLY A 347 -42.60 -16.23 20.81
N PHE A 348 -41.93 -16.86 21.79
CA PHE A 348 -40.46 -16.95 21.83
C PHE A 348 -39.84 -17.60 20.61
N ASN A 349 -40.53 -18.55 19.97
CA ASN A 349 -40.05 -19.16 18.72
C ASN A 349 -39.92 -18.13 17.58
N GLY A 350 -40.90 -17.21 17.46
CA GLY A 350 -40.84 -16.13 16.49
C GLY A 350 -39.68 -15.15 16.75
N LEU A 351 -39.47 -14.80 18.02
CA LEU A 351 -38.37 -13.92 18.44
C LEU A 351 -36.97 -14.53 18.21
N THR A 352 -36.81 -15.83 18.39
CA THR A 352 -35.54 -16.53 18.19
C THR A 352 -34.93 -16.23 16.81
N ASN A 353 -35.75 -16.23 15.76
CA ASN A 353 -35.32 -15.93 14.40
C ASN A 353 -34.87 -14.45 14.25
N HIS A 354 -35.59 -13.50 14.84
CA HIS A 354 -35.22 -12.08 14.80
C HIS A 354 -33.85 -11.83 15.46
N PHE A 355 -33.63 -12.35 16.68
CA PHE A 355 -32.34 -12.19 17.38
C PHE A 355 -31.19 -12.89 16.65
N SER A 356 -31.44 -14.04 16.01
CA SER A 356 -30.45 -14.73 15.17
C SER A 356 -30.05 -13.87 13.95
N GLN A 357 -31.03 -13.26 13.26
CA GLN A 357 -30.76 -12.38 12.12
C GLN A 357 -30.01 -11.11 12.51
N ILE A 358 -30.33 -10.52 13.67
CA ILE A 358 -29.60 -9.37 14.24
C ILE A 358 -28.14 -9.78 14.50
N SER A 359 -27.92 -10.95 15.11
CA SER A 359 -26.58 -11.50 15.34
C SER A 359 -25.80 -11.66 14.03
N ASP A 360 -26.39 -12.26 13.01
CA ASP A 360 -25.76 -12.47 11.71
C ASP A 360 -25.39 -11.16 11.03
N LYS A 361 -26.28 -10.16 11.07
CA LYS A 361 -26.00 -8.82 10.52
C LYS A 361 -24.91 -8.09 11.30
N ALA A 362 -24.90 -8.18 12.62
CA ALA A 362 -23.80 -7.66 13.43
C ALA A 362 -22.47 -8.35 13.12
N ALA A 363 -22.46 -9.67 12.90
CA ALA A 363 -21.25 -10.40 12.49
C ALA A 363 -20.74 -9.97 11.11
N GLN A 364 -21.63 -9.69 10.14
CA GLN A 364 -21.28 -9.14 8.84
C GLN A 364 -20.71 -7.73 8.95
N TRP A 365 -21.30 -6.89 9.80
CA TRP A 365 -20.78 -5.55 10.09
C TRP A 365 -19.37 -5.64 10.70
N PHE A 366 -19.17 -6.45 11.74
CA PHE A 366 -17.85 -6.72 12.32
C PHE A 366 -16.82 -7.08 11.23
N LYS A 367 -17.14 -8.04 10.35
CA LYS A 367 -16.22 -8.47 9.28
C LYS A 367 -15.84 -7.32 8.34
N ARG A 368 -16.80 -6.46 7.98
CA ARG A 368 -16.59 -5.31 7.10
C ARG A 368 -15.65 -4.27 7.75
N ASP A 369 -15.79 -4.03 9.05
CA ASP A 369 -14.90 -3.14 9.80
C ASP A 369 -13.50 -3.75 9.95
N ASP A 370 -13.44 -5.04 10.32
CA ASP A 370 -12.21 -5.78 10.58
C ASP A 370 -11.31 -5.87 9.34
N ILE A 371 -11.86 -6.11 8.13
CA ILE A 371 -11.08 -6.15 6.89
C ILE A 371 -10.99 -4.81 6.15
N GLY A 372 -11.78 -3.81 6.59
CA GLY A 372 -11.88 -2.50 5.97
C GLY A 372 -11.04 -1.46 6.70
N ALA A 373 -11.70 -0.64 7.52
CA ALA A 373 -11.06 0.50 8.18
C ALA A 373 -9.91 0.06 9.09
N VAL A 374 -10.07 -1.03 9.85
CA VAL A 374 -9.03 -1.55 10.77
C VAL A 374 -7.77 -1.94 10.01
N GLU A 375 -7.88 -2.73 8.93
CA GLU A 375 -6.70 -3.11 8.15
C GLU A 375 -6.10 -1.95 7.36
N THR A 376 -6.91 -0.99 6.90
CA THR A 376 -6.39 0.20 6.23
C THR A 376 -5.53 1.05 7.18
N LEU A 377 -6.01 1.28 8.41
CA LEU A 377 -5.23 1.98 9.45
C LEU A 377 -3.98 1.18 9.84
N ALA A 378 -4.11 -0.14 10.00
CA ALA A 378 -2.98 -1.01 10.31
C ALA A 378 -1.90 -0.93 9.21
N LEU A 379 -2.28 -0.99 7.94
CA LEU A 379 -1.33 -0.90 6.82
C LEU A 379 -0.61 0.45 6.79
N PHE A 380 -1.29 1.56 7.07
CA PHE A 380 -0.63 2.87 7.17
C PHE A 380 0.33 2.96 8.37
N LEU A 381 0.00 2.33 9.50
CA LEU A 381 0.90 2.25 10.66
C LEU A 381 2.14 1.40 10.40
N GLU A 382 2.04 0.34 9.59
CA GLU A 382 3.21 -0.44 9.15
C GLU A 382 4.17 0.45 8.33
N ILE A 383 3.65 1.31 7.43
CA ILE A 383 4.47 2.26 6.64
C ILE A 383 5.22 3.20 7.57
N THR A 384 4.50 3.90 8.45
CA THR A 384 5.09 4.90 9.34
C THR A 384 6.02 4.30 10.40
N SER A 385 5.76 3.07 10.87
CA SER A 385 6.68 2.32 11.73
C SER A 385 7.96 1.94 11.00
N SER A 386 7.85 1.51 9.75
CA SER A 386 9.00 1.17 8.91
C SER A 386 9.85 2.40 8.57
N TYR A 387 9.21 3.57 8.38
CA TYR A 387 9.90 4.84 8.25
C TYR A 387 10.70 5.20 9.51
N LYS A 388 10.11 5.03 10.70
CA LYS A 388 10.83 5.20 11.96
C LYS A 388 12.06 4.29 12.05
N ASP A 389 11.94 3.02 11.65
CA ASP A 389 13.06 2.08 11.64
C ASP A 389 14.15 2.48 10.63
N LEU A 390 13.77 3.07 9.50
CA LEU A 390 14.71 3.64 8.54
C LEU A 390 15.46 4.85 9.11
N CYS A 391 14.76 5.78 9.78
CA CYS A 391 15.40 6.89 10.48
C CYS A 391 16.43 6.40 11.49
N ASP A 392 16.08 5.37 12.27
CA ASP A 392 16.97 4.76 13.25
C ASP A 392 18.21 4.12 12.59
N ARG A 393 18.04 3.40 11.46
CA ARG A 393 19.16 2.84 10.69
C ARG A 393 20.09 3.91 10.14
N HIS A 394 19.55 5.04 9.69
CA HIS A 394 20.36 6.16 9.24
C HIS A 394 21.15 6.78 10.40
N GLU A 395 20.48 7.19 11.47
CA GLU A 395 21.11 7.93 12.57
C GLU A 395 22.09 7.06 13.38
N LYS A 396 21.70 5.82 13.70
CA LYS A 396 22.47 4.92 14.58
C LYS A 396 23.45 4.03 13.81
N GLY A 397 23.26 3.88 12.50
CA GLY A 397 24.15 3.14 11.61
C GLY A 397 24.98 4.10 10.77
N VAL A 398 24.43 4.51 9.63
CA VAL A 398 25.16 5.22 8.56
C VAL A 398 25.85 6.50 9.06
N LEU A 399 25.10 7.39 9.71
CA LEU A 399 25.61 8.66 10.20
C LEU A 399 26.63 8.44 11.33
N LYS A 400 26.36 7.48 12.22
CA LYS A 400 27.25 7.14 13.32
C LYS A 400 28.58 6.56 12.83
N ASP A 401 28.53 5.69 11.82
CA ASP A 401 29.72 5.09 11.21
C ASP A 401 30.57 6.14 10.51
N HIS A 402 29.95 7.09 9.81
CA HIS A 402 30.65 8.23 9.23
C HIS A 402 31.35 9.08 10.31
N GLN A 403 30.67 9.42 11.40
CA GLN A 403 31.26 10.14 12.53
C GLN A 403 32.42 9.36 13.18
N ASN A 404 32.28 8.04 13.34
CA ASN A 404 33.32 7.19 13.89
C ASN A 404 34.56 7.15 12.98
N ALA A 405 34.38 7.11 11.65
CA ALA A 405 35.47 7.17 10.69
C ALA A 405 36.25 8.50 10.78
N LEU A 406 35.55 9.62 10.92
CA LEU A 406 36.17 10.94 11.14
C LEU A 406 36.97 10.99 12.46
N HIS A 407 36.42 10.45 13.55
CA HIS A 407 37.13 10.37 14.82
C HIS A 407 38.38 9.47 14.75
N LYS A 408 38.30 8.34 14.04
CA LYS A 408 39.44 7.45 13.81
C LYS A 408 40.56 8.16 13.04
N MET A 409 40.22 8.95 12.02
CA MET A 409 41.17 9.78 11.29
C MET A 409 41.88 10.80 12.21
N GLN A 410 41.14 11.50 13.07
CA GLN A 410 41.72 12.43 14.04
C GLN A 410 42.73 11.74 14.96
N GLN A 411 42.45 10.52 15.41
CA GLN A 411 43.36 9.73 16.23
C GLN A 411 44.63 9.30 15.48
N ILE A 412 44.51 8.89 14.21
CA ILE A 412 45.66 8.52 13.38
C ILE A 412 46.56 9.73 13.14
N LYS A 413 46.00 10.88 12.73
CA LYS A 413 46.75 12.14 12.53
C LYS A 413 47.46 12.59 13.81
N LYS A 414 46.81 12.48 14.98
CA LYS A 414 47.45 12.77 16.27
C LYS A 414 48.66 11.87 16.54
N ARG A 415 48.55 10.56 16.25
CA ARG A 415 49.67 9.61 16.40
C ARG A 415 50.80 9.90 15.43
N GLN A 416 50.51 10.31 14.20
CA GLN A 416 51.50 10.67 13.20
C GLN A 416 52.36 11.86 13.66
N ILE A 417 51.72 12.93 14.16
CA ILE A 417 52.43 14.10 14.71
C ILE A 417 53.34 13.70 15.88
N MET A 418 52.86 12.83 16.78
CA MET A 418 53.68 12.33 17.89
C MET A 418 54.84 11.45 17.42
N SER A 419 54.66 10.66 16.36
CA SER A 419 55.71 9.82 15.76
C SER A 419 56.82 10.66 15.15
N GLN A 420 56.44 11.72 14.42
CA GLN A 420 57.36 12.68 13.83
C GLN A 420 58.17 13.41 14.91
N ALA A 421 57.51 13.85 15.98
CA ALA A 421 58.18 14.48 17.13
C ALA A 421 59.17 13.56 17.86
N LYS A 422 59.00 12.23 17.75
CA LYS A 422 59.87 11.21 18.36
C LYS A 422 60.93 10.65 17.41
N GLY A 423 60.99 11.10 16.15
CA GLY A 423 61.93 10.58 15.15
C GLY A 423 61.72 9.11 14.80
N GLN A 424 60.47 8.64 14.84
CA GLN A 424 60.10 7.25 14.52
C GLN A 424 59.64 7.14 13.05
N ASP A 425 60.58 7.20 12.11
CA ASP A 425 60.29 7.31 10.67
C ASP A 425 59.51 6.10 10.12
N ASN A 426 59.88 4.87 10.46
CA ASN A 426 59.12 3.68 10.04
C ASN A 426 57.66 3.69 10.50
N LEU A 427 57.38 4.25 11.70
CA LEU A 427 56.02 4.37 12.20
C LEU A 427 55.28 5.52 11.52
N PHE A 428 55.99 6.58 11.13
CA PHE A 428 55.42 7.69 10.37
C PHE A 428 54.92 7.22 9.00
N ASP A 429 55.75 6.51 8.23
CA ASP A 429 55.39 6.00 6.89
C ASP A 429 54.19 5.03 6.96
N ALA A 430 54.19 4.14 7.97
CA ALA A 430 53.08 3.22 8.20
C ALA A 430 51.78 3.96 8.58
N LEU A 431 51.86 5.10 9.26
CA LEU A 431 50.70 5.94 9.60
C LEU A 431 50.22 6.74 8.39
N GLU A 432 51.10 7.15 7.48
CA GLU A 432 50.74 7.83 6.24
C GLU A 432 49.91 6.92 5.31
N SER A 433 50.34 5.66 5.12
CA SER A 433 49.54 4.67 4.38
C SER A 433 48.14 4.48 5.00
N LYS A 434 48.06 4.43 6.33
CA LYS A 434 46.77 4.33 7.04
C LYS A 434 45.90 5.57 6.91
N ILE A 435 46.48 6.75 6.72
CA ILE A 435 45.72 7.98 6.46
C ILE A 435 45.07 7.88 5.08
N LEU A 436 45.81 7.48 4.04
CA LEU A 436 45.25 7.33 2.70
C LEU A 436 44.09 6.32 2.66
N GLU A 437 44.26 5.16 3.31
CA GLU A 437 43.18 4.16 3.46
C GLU A 437 41.96 4.77 4.19
N GLN A 438 42.20 5.48 5.29
CA GLN A 438 41.14 6.07 6.09
C GLN A 438 40.44 7.25 5.39
N GLU A 439 41.12 8.00 4.51
CA GLU A 439 40.53 9.03 3.66
C GLU A 439 39.57 8.42 2.63
N ALA A 440 39.95 7.30 2.01
CA ALA A 440 39.09 6.54 1.12
C ALA A 440 37.85 6.00 1.87
N ASP A 441 38.04 5.46 3.08
CA ASP A 441 36.94 5.00 3.93
C ASP A 441 35.98 6.14 4.30
N ILE A 442 36.50 7.30 4.71
CA ILE A 442 35.68 8.48 5.03
C ILE A 442 34.88 8.91 3.80
N SER A 443 35.52 9.01 2.63
CA SER A 443 34.85 9.42 1.40
C SER A 443 33.71 8.47 1.03
N ASN A 444 33.93 7.16 1.16
CA ASN A 444 32.91 6.14 0.94
C ASN A 444 31.75 6.25 1.96
N MET A 445 32.04 6.42 3.26
CA MET A 445 31.02 6.58 4.30
C MET A 445 30.23 7.87 4.13
N GLU A 446 30.88 8.96 3.73
CA GLU A 446 30.25 10.24 3.44
C GLU A 446 29.28 10.13 2.26
N ASN A 447 29.69 9.49 1.15
CA ASN A 447 28.81 9.24 0.01
C ASN A 447 27.62 8.34 0.38
N ARG A 448 27.83 7.30 1.21
CA ARG A 448 26.74 6.47 1.74
C ARG A 448 25.79 7.27 2.64
N ASN A 449 26.32 8.21 3.43
CA ASN A 449 25.50 9.12 4.24
C ASN A 449 24.62 10.02 3.38
N PHE A 450 25.18 10.66 2.34
CA PHE A 450 24.39 11.43 1.37
C PHE A 450 23.35 10.56 0.65
N PHE A 451 23.72 9.35 0.24
CA PHE A 451 22.79 8.43 -0.39
C PHE A 451 21.64 8.03 0.53
N SER A 452 21.94 7.77 1.80
CA SER A 452 20.93 7.48 2.81
C SER A 452 19.98 8.65 3.05
N LEU A 453 20.47 9.89 3.02
CA LEU A 453 19.65 11.09 3.17
C LEU A 453 18.74 11.32 1.95
N HIS A 454 19.27 11.12 0.74
CA HIS A 454 18.46 11.13 -0.48
C HIS A 454 17.36 10.06 -0.43
N CYS A 455 17.70 8.83 -0.05
CA CYS A 455 16.70 7.78 0.12
C CYS A 455 15.65 8.16 1.17
N LEU A 456 16.04 8.69 2.33
CA LEU A 456 15.12 9.20 3.34
C LEU A 456 14.16 10.26 2.80
N GLN A 457 14.64 11.18 1.95
CA GLN A 457 13.78 12.17 1.28
C GLN A 457 12.73 11.48 0.39
N MET A 458 13.13 10.45 -0.37
CA MET A 458 12.22 9.69 -1.22
C MET A 458 11.22 8.86 -0.41
N GLU A 459 11.67 8.22 0.67
CA GLU A 459 10.80 7.44 1.55
C GLU A 459 9.84 8.35 2.34
N THR A 460 10.24 9.57 2.69
CA THR A 460 9.35 10.59 3.27
C THR A 460 8.21 10.92 2.30
N GLN A 461 8.52 11.14 1.02
CA GLN A 461 7.51 11.35 0.00
C GLN A 461 6.61 10.12 -0.19
N LEU A 462 7.15 8.90 -0.04
CA LEU A 462 6.37 7.66 -0.11
C LEU A 462 5.37 7.58 1.05
N VAL A 463 5.75 7.98 2.27
CA VAL A 463 4.83 8.10 3.40
C VAL A 463 3.72 9.09 3.07
N HIS A 464 4.05 10.28 2.55
CA HIS A 464 3.06 11.30 2.17
C HIS A 464 2.12 10.85 1.06
N ALA A 465 2.62 10.12 0.06
CA ALA A 465 1.79 9.52 -0.98
C ALA A 465 0.73 8.56 -0.41
N ASN A 466 1.01 7.91 0.73
CA ASN A 466 0.10 7.02 1.41
C ASN A 466 -0.78 7.70 2.48
N VAL A 467 -0.61 8.99 2.79
CA VAL A 467 -1.45 9.71 3.78
C VAL A 467 -2.94 9.67 3.42
N LYS A 468 -3.27 9.55 2.11
CA LYS A 468 -4.65 9.37 1.64
C LYS A 468 -5.35 8.14 2.25
N MET A 469 -4.59 7.13 2.70
CA MET A 469 -5.14 5.97 3.42
C MET A 469 -5.94 6.35 4.66
N ILE A 470 -5.59 7.45 5.35
CA ILE A 470 -6.34 7.93 6.51
C ILE A 470 -7.76 8.32 6.08
N ALA A 471 -7.89 9.08 4.98
CA ALA A 471 -9.20 9.46 4.45
C ALA A 471 -10.01 8.23 3.98
N VAL A 472 -9.35 7.27 3.32
CA VAL A 472 -9.98 6.01 2.89
C VAL A 472 -10.50 5.20 4.08
N ALA A 473 -9.72 5.10 5.17
CA ALA A 473 -10.15 4.41 6.37
C ALA A 473 -11.36 5.09 7.03
N LEU A 474 -11.38 6.42 7.07
CA LEU A 474 -12.51 7.19 7.60
C LEU A 474 -13.77 7.01 6.74
N GLU A 475 -13.64 7.03 5.42
CA GLU A 475 -14.72 6.76 4.48
C GLU A 475 -15.31 5.35 4.70
N GLN A 476 -14.43 4.34 4.79
CA GLN A 476 -14.84 2.96 5.08
C GLN A 476 -15.57 2.85 6.43
N MET A 477 -15.07 3.52 7.46
CA MET A 477 -15.67 3.52 8.80
C MET A 477 -17.05 4.16 8.81
N ILE A 478 -17.22 5.32 8.15
CA ILE A 478 -18.51 6.02 8.06
C ILE A 478 -19.51 5.20 7.24
N ALA A 479 -19.10 4.70 6.07
CA ALA A 479 -19.95 3.88 5.21
C ALA A 479 -20.40 2.60 5.92
N SER A 480 -19.47 1.92 6.59
CA SER A 480 -19.76 0.71 7.34
C SER A 480 -20.69 0.96 8.53
N SER A 481 -20.44 2.03 9.30
CA SER A 481 -21.29 2.39 10.44
C SER A 481 -22.69 2.77 10.00
N SER A 482 -22.82 3.58 8.94
CA SER A 482 -24.12 3.98 8.40
C SER A 482 -24.93 2.77 7.93
N LEU A 483 -24.31 1.86 7.18
CA LEU A 483 -24.96 0.64 6.70
C LEU A 483 -25.36 -0.28 7.87
N GLY A 484 -24.44 -0.53 8.81
CA GLY A 484 -24.69 -1.39 9.96
C GLY A 484 -25.84 -0.89 10.83
N ASN A 485 -25.85 0.40 11.18
CA ASN A 485 -26.95 0.98 11.95
C ASN A 485 -28.29 0.90 11.20
N LYS A 486 -28.30 1.17 9.88
CA LYS A 486 -29.52 1.07 9.06
C LYS A 486 -30.08 -0.36 9.02
N GLU A 487 -29.21 -1.35 8.84
CA GLU A 487 -29.60 -2.77 8.81
C GLU A 487 -30.17 -3.22 10.17
N LEU A 488 -29.50 -2.87 11.27
CA LEU A 488 -29.97 -3.23 12.62
C LEU A 488 -31.28 -2.53 12.98
N ALA A 489 -31.41 -1.23 12.69
CA ALA A 489 -32.64 -0.49 12.96
C ALA A 489 -33.86 -1.12 12.27
N LYS A 490 -33.69 -1.56 11.01
CA LYS A 490 -34.73 -2.28 10.29
C LYS A 490 -35.11 -3.58 10.99
N LEU A 491 -34.13 -4.40 11.36
CA LEU A 491 -34.39 -5.69 12.03
C LEU A 491 -35.06 -5.53 13.39
N TRP A 492 -34.70 -4.48 14.15
CA TRP A 492 -35.38 -4.15 15.39
C TRP A 492 -36.84 -3.72 15.17
N ALA A 493 -37.10 -2.90 14.14
CA ALA A 493 -38.47 -2.53 13.77
C ALA A 493 -39.29 -3.76 13.34
N ASP A 494 -38.68 -4.67 12.57
CA ASP A 494 -39.33 -5.91 12.14
C ASP A 494 -39.62 -6.88 13.31
N ALA A 495 -38.87 -6.79 14.42
CA ALA A 495 -39.08 -7.59 15.62
C ALA A 495 -40.20 -7.05 16.54
N TYR A 496 -40.53 -5.76 16.43
CA TYR A 496 -41.45 -5.08 17.35
C TYR A 496 -42.87 -5.71 17.38
N PRO A 497 -43.51 -6.05 16.25
CA PRO A 497 -44.83 -6.68 16.26
C PRO A 497 -44.85 -8.04 16.98
N SER A 498 -43.76 -8.81 16.87
CA SER A 498 -43.61 -10.09 17.57
C SER A 498 -43.53 -9.91 19.09
N ILE A 499 -43.01 -8.78 19.57
CA ILE A 499 -42.97 -8.43 21.00
C ILE A 499 -44.34 -7.90 21.46
N GLU A 500 -45.00 -7.04 20.68
CA GLU A 500 -46.35 -6.57 21.02
C GLU A 500 -47.34 -7.74 21.16
N GLY A 501 -47.20 -8.77 20.33
CA GLY A 501 -48.00 -9.99 20.43
C GLY A 501 -47.79 -10.81 21.70
N LEU A 502 -46.68 -10.59 22.43
CA LEU A 502 -46.39 -11.25 23.71
C LEU A 502 -47.01 -10.53 24.91
N VAL A 503 -47.19 -9.22 24.80
CA VAL A 503 -47.78 -8.39 25.86
C VAL A 503 -49.30 -8.40 25.64
N GLN A 504 -50.03 -9.22 26.42
CA GLN A 504 -51.49 -9.13 26.43
C GLN A 504 -51.88 -7.69 26.80
N LYS A 505 -52.60 -7.00 25.91
CA LYS A 505 -53.28 -5.76 26.30
C LYS A 505 -54.40 -6.17 27.24
N ASP A 506 -54.29 -5.82 28.52
CA ASP A 506 -55.40 -5.94 29.45
C ASP A 506 -56.65 -5.33 28.82
N ALA A 507 -57.76 -6.08 28.82
CA ALA A 507 -59.01 -5.68 28.20
C ALA A 507 -59.67 -4.42 28.84
N ASP A 508 -59.04 -3.78 29.83
CA ASP A 508 -59.56 -2.64 30.58
C ASP A 508 -58.68 -1.37 30.58
N SER A 509 -57.64 -1.27 29.74
CA SER A 509 -56.87 0.00 29.62
C SER A 509 -57.49 0.95 28.58
N PRO A 510 -57.86 2.21 28.92
CA PRO A 510 -58.41 3.16 27.96
C PRO A 510 -57.37 3.54 26.88
N PRO A 511 -57.78 3.93 25.66
CA PRO A 511 -56.86 4.23 24.58
C PRO A 511 -56.07 5.51 24.88
N GLY A 512 -54.80 5.37 25.24
CA GLY A 512 -53.89 6.47 25.52
C GLY A 512 -52.61 6.39 24.69
N SER A 513 -52.64 7.08 23.55
CA SER A 513 -51.53 7.69 22.77
C SER A 513 -50.30 6.85 22.32
N PRO A 514 -49.85 6.98 21.06
CA PRO A 514 -48.60 6.38 20.60
C PRO A 514 -47.37 7.12 21.16
N PRO A 515 -46.21 6.46 21.33
CA PRO A 515 -44.97 7.16 21.68
C PRO A 515 -44.46 7.99 20.48
N GLN A 516 -44.05 9.22 20.76
CA GLN A 516 -43.25 10.06 19.86
C GLN A 516 -41.83 9.51 19.69
#